data_AF-A0A7W1J790-F1
#
_entry.id   AF-A0A7W1J790-F1
#
_cell.length_a   1.000
_cell.length_b   1.000
_cell.length_c   1.000
_cell.angle_alpha   90.00
_cell.angle_beta   90.00
_cell.angle_gamma   90.00
#
_symmetry.space_group_name_H-M   'P 1'
#
loop_
_entity.id
_entity.type
_entity.pdbx_description
1 polymer ?
#
loop_
_entity_poly.entity_id
_entity_poly.type
_entity_poly.pdbx_seq_one_letter_code
_entity_poly.pdbx_strand_id
1 'polypeptide(L)'
;MPINHKYEIIFIHIPKTGGTSIESFFEMTQPDNFCFYRWDKDQIGFLEEHKGLSNSEKMNYEPQHYPLEVLKDLVKGYNNYFKFSFTRNPYTKLLSEYYWVNNKQFNSLNDFNPVEFNDWITS
;
A
#
# COMPACT_ATOMS: atom_id res chain seq x y z
N MET A 1 -3.88 6.04 -0.57
CA MET A 1 -4.66 6.42 -1.76
C MET A 1 -3.67 6.89 -2.79
N PRO A 2 -3.56 6.28 -3.98
CA PRO A 2 -2.35 6.45 -4.74
C PRO A 2 -2.33 7.70 -5.63
N ILE A 3 -3.35 8.56 -5.68
CA ILE A 3 -3.46 9.56 -6.76
C ILE A 3 -3.56 10.96 -6.20
N ASN A 4 -2.99 11.92 -6.92
CA ASN A 4 -3.30 13.32 -6.73
C ASN A 4 -3.58 13.97 -8.10
N HIS A 5 -4.83 14.39 -8.30
CA HIS A 5 -5.28 14.95 -9.57
C HIS A 5 -4.74 16.35 -9.84
N LYS A 6 -4.48 17.14 -8.79
CA LYS A 6 -3.89 18.49 -8.90
C LYS A 6 -2.49 18.45 -9.46
N TYR A 7 -1.69 17.45 -9.08
CA TYR A 7 -0.31 17.29 -9.55
C TYR A 7 -0.19 16.27 -10.69
N GLU A 8 -1.29 15.63 -11.10
CA GLU A 8 -1.31 14.56 -12.10
C GLU A 8 -0.31 13.43 -11.78
N ILE A 9 -0.26 13.01 -10.52
CA ILE A 9 0.65 11.96 -10.04
C ILE A 9 -0.09 10.72 -9.53
N ILE A 10 0.56 9.57 -9.70
CA ILE A 10 0.22 8.29 -9.08
C ILE A 10 1.42 7.80 -8.26
N PHE A 11 1.26 7.72 -6.95
CA PHE A 11 2.19 7.10 -6.02
C PHE A 11 1.82 5.63 -5.79
N ILE A 12 2.69 4.75 -6.27
CA ILE A 12 2.57 3.30 -6.06
C ILE A 12 3.12 3.00 -4.67
N HIS A 13 2.24 2.94 -3.67
CA HIS A 13 2.64 2.79 -2.28
C HIS A 13 3.03 1.33 -1.99
N ILE A 14 4.34 1.06 -1.93
CA ILE A 14 4.87 -0.22 -1.46
C ILE A 14 4.85 -0.21 0.09
N PRO A 15 4.27 -1.23 0.76
CA PRO A 15 4.27 -1.28 2.21
C PRO A 15 5.67 -1.12 2.83
N LYS A 16 5.72 -0.41 3.97
CA LYS A 16 6.92 -0.23 4.81
C LYS A 16 8.10 0.50 4.16
N THR A 17 7.85 1.30 3.13
CA THR A 17 8.86 2.16 2.48
C THR A 17 8.73 3.65 2.83
N GLY A 18 7.97 3.99 3.88
CA GLY A 18 7.73 5.38 4.28
C GLY A 18 6.62 6.08 3.50
N GLY A 19 5.78 5.32 2.79
CA GLY A 19 4.75 5.90 1.92
C GLY A 19 3.72 6.75 2.65
N THR A 20 3.41 6.51 3.92
CA THR A 20 2.54 7.40 4.71
C THR A 20 3.05 8.85 4.77
N SER A 21 4.37 9.06 4.83
CA SER A 21 4.96 10.40 4.82
C SER A 21 4.79 11.06 3.45
N ILE A 22 4.91 10.28 2.37
CA ILE A 22 4.71 10.75 0.99
C ILE A 22 3.24 11.09 0.74
N GLU A 23 2.32 10.24 1.19
CA GLU A 23 0.88 10.48 1.11
C GLU A 23 0.51 11.77 1.84
N SER A 24 1.08 12.01 3.03
CA SER A 24 0.87 13.24 3.78
C SER A 24 1.45 14.47 3.07
N PHE A 25 2.66 14.36 2.50
CA PHE A 25 3.31 15.47 1.81
C PHE A 25 2.55 15.92 0.56
N PHE A 26 2.02 14.97 -0.21
CA PHE A 26 1.22 15.24 -1.40
C PHE A 26 -0.28 15.36 -1.14
N GLU A 27 -0.72 15.35 0.13
CA GLU A 27 -2.13 15.45 0.51
C GLU A 27 -3.01 14.40 -0.21
N MET A 28 -2.47 13.19 -0.40
CA MET A 28 -3.13 12.12 -1.17
C MET A 28 -4.36 11.55 -0.47
N THR A 29 -4.51 11.82 0.82
CA THR A 29 -5.66 11.38 1.63
C THR A 29 -6.86 12.33 1.54
N GLN A 30 -6.80 13.39 0.73
CA GLN A 30 -7.92 14.30 0.53
C GLN A 30 -9.05 13.62 -0.26
N PRO A 31 -10.33 13.90 0.04
CA PRO A 31 -11.46 13.28 -0.65
C PRO A 31 -11.44 13.43 -2.18
N ASP A 32 -10.98 14.58 -2.68
CA ASP A 32 -10.90 14.85 -4.14
C ASP A 32 -9.88 13.96 -4.84
N ASN A 33 -8.91 13.43 -4.11
CA ASN A 33 -7.87 12.53 -4.59
C ASN A 33 -8.30 11.07 -4.52
N PHE A 34 -9.55 10.81 -4.14
CA PHE A 34 -10.03 9.47 -3.98
C PHE A 34 -10.46 8.84 -5.31
N CYS A 35 -9.73 7.80 -5.74
CA CYS A 35 -10.07 7.01 -6.94
C CYS A 35 -11.42 6.29 -6.82
N PHE A 36 -11.85 6.07 -5.57
CA PHE A 36 -13.14 5.54 -5.21
C PHE A 36 -13.82 6.65 -4.41
N TYR A 37 -14.89 7.26 -4.92
CA TYR A 37 -15.81 7.91 -4.00
C TYR A 37 -16.20 6.83 -2.98
N ARG A 38 -15.93 7.08 -1.70
CA ARG A 38 -16.03 6.13 -0.58
C ARG A 38 -17.44 5.51 -0.41
N TRP A 39 -18.37 5.82 -1.31
CA TRP A 39 -19.76 5.42 -1.34
C TRP A 39 -20.36 5.28 -2.76
N ASP A 40 -19.56 5.24 -3.83
CA ASP A 40 -20.13 5.06 -5.17
C ASP A 40 -20.58 3.60 -5.34
N LYS A 41 -21.90 3.40 -5.38
CA LYS A 41 -22.52 2.07 -5.45
C LYS A 41 -22.10 1.30 -6.70
N ASP A 42 -21.69 2.00 -7.74
CA ASP A 42 -21.27 1.43 -9.02
C ASP A 42 -19.89 0.77 -8.95
N GLN A 43 -19.08 1.06 -7.91
CA GLN A 43 -17.76 0.46 -7.72
C GLN A 43 -17.72 -0.68 -6.69
N ILE A 44 -18.84 -0.98 -6.02
CA ILE A 44 -18.93 -2.11 -5.08
C ILE A 44 -18.63 -3.42 -5.81
N GLY A 45 -19.17 -3.61 -7.02
CA GLY A 45 -18.89 -4.80 -7.84
C GLY A 45 -17.40 -4.92 -8.21
N PHE A 46 -16.75 -3.83 -8.59
CA PHE A 46 -15.32 -3.79 -8.92
C PHE A 46 -14.45 -4.12 -7.69
N LEU A 47 -14.77 -3.52 -6.53
CA LEU A 47 -14.08 -3.80 -5.27
C LEU A 47 -14.29 -5.25 -4.81
N GLU A 48 -15.49 -5.80 -4.95
CA GLU A 48 -15.79 -7.20 -4.64
C GLU A 48 -15.04 -8.17 -5.57
N GLU A 49 -14.94 -7.87 -6.86
CA GLU A 49 -14.21 -8.65 -7.86
C GLU A 49 -12.69 -8.60 -7.64
N HIS A 50 -12.16 -7.43 -7.27
CA HIS A 50 -10.72 -7.20 -7.11
C HIS A 50 -10.20 -7.46 -5.69
N LYS A 51 -11.08 -7.68 -4.70
CA LYS A 51 -10.73 -8.35 -3.42
C LYS A 51 -10.09 -9.73 -3.68
N GLY A 52 -10.43 -10.39 -4.79
CA GLY A 52 -9.99 -11.74 -5.15
C GLY A 52 -8.69 -11.85 -5.97
N LEU A 53 -7.99 -10.75 -6.30
CA LEU A 53 -6.73 -10.82 -7.08
C LEU A 53 -5.51 -11.29 -6.26
N SER A 54 -5.70 -11.55 -4.98
CA SER A 54 -4.79 -12.38 -4.19
C SER A 54 -5.34 -13.81 -4.15
N ASN A 55 -4.62 -14.76 -4.77
CA ASN A 55 -4.84 -16.20 -4.54
C ASN A 55 -4.50 -16.66 -3.11
N SER A 56 -4.15 -15.74 -2.21
CA SER A 56 -4.02 -16.02 -0.78
C SER A 56 -5.28 -15.55 -0.04
N GLU A 57 -5.86 -16.42 0.78
CA GLU A 57 -6.91 -16.08 1.76
C GLU A 57 -6.47 -14.99 2.77
N LYS A 58 -5.19 -14.58 2.73
CA LYS A 58 -4.53 -13.69 3.70
C LYS A 58 -4.23 -12.28 3.18
N MET A 59 -4.31 -11.99 1.89
CA MET A 59 -3.96 -10.66 1.36
C MET A 59 -5.15 -9.93 0.74
N ASN A 60 -5.91 -9.27 1.61
CA ASN A 60 -6.68 -8.09 1.21
C ASN A 60 -5.71 -6.92 1.08
N TYR A 61 -5.42 -6.45 -0.14
CA TYR A 61 -4.66 -5.22 -0.29
C TYR A 61 -5.53 -4.05 0.15
N GLU A 62 -5.06 -3.27 1.13
CA GLU A 62 -5.66 -1.96 1.38
C GLU A 62 -5.57 -1.12 0.09
N PRO A 63 -6.58 -0.31 -0.26
CA PRO A 63 -6.62 0.39 -1.54
C PRO A 63 -5.38 1.24 -1.88
N GLN A 64 -4.61 1.67 -0.88
CA GLN A 64 -3.33 2.34 -1.11
C GLN A 64 -2.25 1.44 -1.72
N HIS A 65 -2.33 0.11 -1.55
CA HIS A 65 -1.34 -0.87 -1.98
C HIS A 65 -1.76 -1.66 -3.22
N TYR A 66 -2.72 -1.15 -3.99
CA TYR A 66 -3.15 -1.80 -5.23
C TYR A 66 -2.00 -1.92 -6.24
N PRO A 67 -1.88 -3.08 -6.89
CA PRO A 67 -0.88 -3.28 -7.93
C PRO A 67 -1.22 -2.44 -9.17
N LEU A 68 -0.22 -2.25 -10.04
CA LEU A 68 -0.31 -1.35 -11.19
C LEU A 68 -1.42 -1.74 -12.16
N GLU A 69 -1.65 -3.04 -12.31
CA GLU A 69 -2.67 -3.62 -13.17
C GLU A 69 -4.06 -3.15 -12.74
N VAL A 70 -4.34 -3.17 -11.44
CA VAL A 70 -5.61 -2.68 -10.88
C VAL A 70 -5.75 -1.17 -11.05
N LEU A 71 -4.66 -0.42 -10.81
CA LEU A 71 -4.68 1.04 -10.97
C LEU A 71 -4.91 1.48 -12.43
N LYS A 72 -4.42 0.70 -13.39
CA LYS A 72 -4.61 0.99 -14.81
C LYS A 72 -6.08 0.99 -15.20
N ASP A 73 -6.85 0.05 -14.66
CA ASP A 73 -8.27 -0.13 -14.97
C ASP A 73 -9.15 0.82 -14.16
N LEU A 74 -8.76 1.09 -12.91
CA LEU A 74 -9.50 1.96 -12.02
C LEU A 74 -9.39 3.45 -12.37
N VAL A 75 -8.23 3.89 -12.87
CA VAL A 75 -7.90 5.31 -12.97
C VAL A 75 -8.17 5.82 -14.38
N LYS A 76 -9.21 6.64 -14.52
CA LYS A 76 -9.49 7.31 -15.80
C LYS A 76 -8.32 8.20 -16.21
N GLY A 77 -7.81 7.98 -17.41
CA GLY A 77 -6.65 8.72 -17.92
C GLY A 77 -5.33 8.32 -17.27
N TYR A 78 -5.23 7.13 -16.66
CA TYR A 78 -4.03 6.56 -16.03
C TYR A 78 -2.73 6.89 -16.77
N ASN A 79 -2.71 6.78 -18.09
CA ASN A 79 -1.52 7.01 -18.92
C ASN A 79 -0.98 8.45 -18.83
N ASN A 80 -1.82 9.43 -18.52
CA ASN A 80 -1.43 10.84 -18.47
C ASN A 80 -0.69 11.22 -17.17
N TYR A 81 -0.80 10.39 -16.12
CA TYR A 81 -0.23 10.70 -14.82
C TYR A 81 1.26 10.33 -14.76
N PHE A 82 2.06 11.11 -14.06
CA PHE A 82 3.41 10.70 -13.67
C PHE A 82 3.34 9.65 -12.56
N LYS A 83 4.09 8.54 -12.68
CA LYS A 83 4.00 7.40 -11.76
C LYS A 83 5.33 7.19 -11.06
N PHE A 84 5.31 7.06 -9.74
CA PHE A 84 6.53 6.83 -8.98
C PHE A 84 6.29 5.93 -7.77
N SER A 85 7.38 5.42 -7.21
CA SER A 85 7.36 4.62 -5.99
C SER A 85 8.64 4.85 -5.19
N PHE A 86 8.59 4.53 -3.91
CA PHE A 86 9.75 4.47 -3.04
C PHE A 86 9.99 3.03 -2.63
N THR A 87 11.23 2.59 -2.79
CA THR A 87 11.69 1.28 -2.35
C THR A 87 12.59 1.42 -1.12
N ARG A 88 12.83 0.30 -0.45
CA ARG A 88 13.70 0.22 0.74
C ARG A 88 14.56 -1.03 0.62
N ASN A 89 15.72 -1.04 1.27
CA ASN A 89 16.53 -2.25 1.37
C ASN A 89 15.66 -3.45 1.81
N PRO A 90 15.69 -4.59 1.09
CA PRO A 90 14.74 -5.69 1.30
C PRO A 90 14.73 -6.23 2.73
N TYR A 91 15.91 -6.40 3.35
CA TYR A 91 16.02 -6.88 4.72
C TYR A 91 15.36 -5.92 5.70
N THR A 92 15.66 -4.62 5.60
CA THR A 92 15.07 -3.61 6.51
C THR A 92 13.57 -3.43 6.29
N LYS A 93 13.07 -3.67 5.07
CA LYS A 93 11.63 -3.70 4.77
C LYS A 93 10.95 -4.86 5.50
N LEU A 94 11.48 -6.08 5.33
CA LEU A 94 10.97 -7.27 6.01
C LEU A 94 11.00 -7.13 7.53
N LEU A 95 12.08 -6.58 8.08
CA LEU A 95 12.18 -6.30 9.50
C LEU A 95 11.08 -5.32 9.96
N SER A 96 10.85 -4.24 9.22
CA SER A 96 9.79 -3.28 9.52
C SER A 96 8.38 -3.90 9.43
N GLU A 97 8.18 -4.83 8.51
CA GLU A 97 6.93 -5.58 8.35
C GLU A 97 6.72 -6.54 9.52
N TYR A 98 7.74 -7.33 9.89
CA TYR A 98 7.74 -8.19 11.07
C TYR A 98 7.32 -7.44 12.33
N TYR A 99 7.93 -6.29 12.61
CA TYR A 99 7.57 -5.49 13.78
C TYR A 99 6.12 -4.98 13.72
N TRP A 100 5.61 -4.65 12.55
CA TRP A 100 4.25 -4.15 12.39
C TRP A 100 3.19 -5.25 12.51
N VAL A 101 3.35 -6.37 11.79
CA VAL A 101 2.43 -7.51 11.82
C VAL A 101 2.31 -8.11 13.22
N ASN A 102 3.42 -8.15 13.96
CA ASN A 102 3.46 -8.72 15.31
C ASN A 102 3.15 -7.69 16.42
N ASN A 103 2.68 -6.48 16.08
CA ASN A 103 2.40 -5.39 17.03
C ASN A 103 3.59 -5.01 17.94
N LYS A 104 4.81 -5.19 17.45
CA LYS A 104 6.08 -4.91 18.14
C LYS A 104 6.70 -3.56 17.76
N GLN A 105 5.95 -2.67 17.13
CA GLN A 105 6.44 -1.38 16.61
C GLN A 105 7.02 -0.42 17.66
N PHE A 106 6.74 -0.64 18.95
CA PHE A 106 7.28 0.14 20.07
C PHE A 106 8.42 -0.56 20.80
N ASN A 107 8.83 -1.75 20.33
CA ASN A 107 9.96 -2.47 20.89
C ASN A 107 11.25 -1.70 20.67
N SER A 108 12.15 -1.79 21.64
CA SER A 108 13.51 -1.31 21.50
C SER A 108 14.35 -2.29 20.67
N LEU A 109 15.53 -1.85 20.25
CA LEU A 109 16.51 -2.74 19.60
C LEU A 109 16.92 -3.91 20.51
N ASN A 110 16.86 -3.74 21.83
CA ASN A 110 17.21 -4.80 22.79
C ASN A 110 16.17 -5.92 22.84
N ASP A 111 14.95 -5.65 22.38
CA ASP A 111 13.86 -6.63 22.32
C ASP A 111 13.87 -7.42 20.99
N PHE A 112 14.85 -7.18 20.12
CA PHE A 112 14.98 -7.91 18.86
C PHE A 112 15.45 -9.34 19.11
N ASN A 113 14.62 -10.30 18.73
CA ASN A 113 14.99 -11.71 18.72
C ASN A 113 15.26 -12.18 17.27
N PRO A 114 16.51 -12.39 16.87
CA PRO A 114 16.84 -12.80 15.50
C PRO A 114 16.38 -14.22 15.17
N VAL A 115 16.25 -15.11 16.17
CA VAL A 115 15.73 -16.46 15.95
C VAL A 115 14.26 -16.38 15.58
N GLU A 116 13.48 -15.63 16.34
CA GLU A 116 12.05 -15.45 16.08
C GLU A 116 11.81 -14.76 14.73
N PHE A 117 12.62 -13.76 14.37
CA PHE A 117 12.55 -13.13 13.05
C PHE A 117 12.87 -14.11 11.92
N ASN A 118 13.92 -14.93 12.08
CA ASN A 118 14.31 -15.92 11.09
C ASN A 118 13.24 -17.02 10.91
N ASP A 119 12.61 -17.44 12.00
CA ASP A 119 11.49 -18.38 11.95
C ASP A 119 10.31 -17.75 11.19
N TRP A 120 10.00 -16.48 11.45
CA TRP A 120 8.92 -15.75 10.78
C TRP A 120 9.12 -15.55 9.27
N ILE A 121 10.36 -15.31 8.81
CA ILE A 121 10.64 -15.17 7.36
C ILE A 121 10.66 -16.52 6.62
N THR A 122 10.77 -17.64 7.34
CA THR A 122 10.87 -18.99 6.73
C THR A 122 9.60 -19.83 6.89
N SER A 123 8.66 -19.41 7.73
CA SER A 123 7.33 -20.00 7.91
C SER A 123 6.36 -19.69 6.78
#